data_AF-A0A952JUB5-F1
#
_entry.id   AF-A0A952JUB5-F1
#
_cell.length_a   1.000
_cell.length_b   1.000
_cell.length_c   1.000
_cell.angle_alpha   90.00
_cell.angle_beta   90.00
_cell.angle_gamma   90.00
#
_symmetry.space_group_name_H-M   'P 1'
#
loop_
_entity.id
_entity.type
_entity.pdbx_description
1 polymer ?
#
loop_
_entity_poly.entity_id
_entity_poly.type
_entity_poly.pdbx_seq_one_letter_code
_entity_poly.pdbx_strand_id
1 'polypeptide(L)'
;MKIVKLILFTILGLMFVNAGLDKFLHYMPVPPDLPEESKKVFGAFMQIPWLMPLVGAIELVGGLLVIFPKTRTLGSIVLLPLLVGILAHNSTVDPSAIGIGVALVLFLINLWILFDNKQKLSSIFS
;
A
#
# COMPACT_ATOMS: atom_id res chain seq x y z
N MET A 1 7.06 -19.23 -14.65
CA MET A 1 6.57 -17.95 -14.08
C MET A 1 6.33 -17.95 -12.56
N LYS A 2 6.36 -19.08 -11.85
CA LYS A 2 6.09 -19.12 -10.39
C LYS A 2 7.08 -18.28 -9.56
N ILE A 3 8.36 -18.32 -9.93
CA ILE A 3 9.43 -17.57 -9.24
C ILE A 3 9.26 -16.06 -9.44
N VAL A 4 8.95 -15.60 -10.66
CA VAL A 4 8.71 -14.18 -10.95
C VAL A 4 7.56 -13.62 -10.12
N LYS A 5 6.43 -14.33 -10.06
CA LYS A 5 5.29 -13.92 -9.22
C LYS A 5 5.67 -13.89 -7.74
N LEU A 6 6.42 -14.88 -7.27
CA LEU A 6 6.90 -14.91 -5.88
C LEU A 6 7.74 -13.67 -5.57
N ILE A 7 8.71 -13.34 -6.42
CA ILE A 7 9.59 -12.18 -6.24
C ILE A 7 8.76 -10.88 -6.23
N LEU A 8 7.92 -10.64 -7.24
CA LEU A 8 7.15 -9.40 -7.34
C LEU A 8 6.18 -9.21 -6.16
N PHE A 9 5.48 -10.28 -5.76
CA PHE A 9 4.52 -10.19 -4.67
C PHE A 9 5.21 -10.03 -3.32
N THR A 10 6.37 -10.66 -3.12
CA THR A 10 7.18 -10.45 -1.92
C THR A 10 7.72 -9.02 -1.86
N ILE A 11 8.19 -8.46 -2.99
CA ILE A 11 8.64 -7.05 -3.04
C ILE A 11 7.50 -6.11 -2.68
N LEU A 12 6.30 -6.30 -3.27
CA LEU A 12 5.11 -5.52 -2.90
C LEU A 12 4.86 -5.58 -1.39
N GLY A 13 4.84 -6.79 -0.81
CA GLY A 13 4.62 -6.97 0.62
C GLY A 13 5.68 -6.28 1.47
N LEU A 14 6.96 -6.41 1.12
CA LEU A 14 8.08 -5.75 1.82
C LEU A 14 8.00 -4.23 1.77
N MET A 15 7.58 -3.66 0.64
CA MET A 15 7.39 -2.20 0.53
C MET A 15 6.31 -1.70 1.50
N PHE A 16 5.20 -2.43 1.63
CA PHE A 16 4.14 -2.08 2.59
C PHE A 16 4.54 -2.32 4.05
N VAL A 17 5.31 -3.38 4.34
CA VAL A 17 5.89 -3.57 5.67
C VAL A 17 6.79 -2.40 6.04
N ASN A 18 7.66 -1.97 5.13
CA ASN A 18 8.54 -0.83 5.32
C ASN A 18 7.73 0.46 5.56
N ALA A 19 6.77 0.76 4.69
CA ALA A 19 5.90 1.94 4.81
C ALA A 19 5.08 1.96 6.12
N GLY A 20 4.59 0.80 6.55
CA GLY A 20 3.85 0.67 7.80
C GLY A 20 4.73 0.85 9.02
N LEU A 21 5.91 0.22 9.06
CA LEU A 21 6.89 0.39 10.14
C LEU A 21 7.35 1.85 10.27
N ASP A 22 7.54 2.53 9.15
CA ASP A 22 7.96 3.92 9.14
C ASP A 22 6.93 4.84 9.82
N LYS A 23 5.63 4.58 9.69
CA LYS A 23 4.60 5.37 10.38
C LYS A 23 4.63 5.24 11.91
N PHE A 24 5.29 4.20 12.45
CA PHE A 24 5.47 4.03 13.89
C PHE A 24 6.86 4.49 14.36
N LEU A 25 7.90 4.16 13.59
CA LEU A 25 9.30 4.36 13.95
C LEU A 25 9.90 5.66 13.41
N HIS A 26 9.25 6.29 12.42
CA HIS A 26 9.61 7.57 11.81
C HIS A 26 11.08 7.65 11.36
N TYR A 27 11.57 6.61 10.69
CA TYR A 27 12.98 6.54 10.26
C TYR A 27 13.22 7.10 8.86
N MET A 28 12.18 7.24 8.04
CA MET A 28 12.25 7.96 6.76
C MET A 28 11.95 9.44 6.98
N PRO A 29 12.90 10.33 6.71
CA PRO A 29 12.68 11.76 6.88
C PRO A 29 11.66 12.26 5.85
N VAL A 30 10.76 13.12 6.30
CA VAL A 30 9.85 13.84 5.42
C VAL A 30 10.68 14.78 4.54
N PRO A 31 10.51 14.76 3.20
CA PRO A 31 11.21 15.69 2.32
C PRO A 31 10.94 17.15 2.71
N PRO A 32 11.97 18.02 2.73
CA PRO A 32 11.79 19.44 3.09
C PRO A 32 10.92 20.19 2.07
N ASP A 33 10.95 19.74 0.83
CA ASP A 33 10.38 20.43 -0.33
C ASP A 33 9.03 19.85 -0.76
N LEU A 34 8.16 19.51 0.19
CA LEU A 34 6.80 19.06 -0.13
C LEU A 34 5.96 20.20 -0.74
N PRO A 35 5.14 19.93 -1.78
CA PRO A 35 4.13 20.86 -2.28
C PRO A 35 3.21 21.36 -1.16
N GLU A 36 2.72 22.60 -1.25
CA GLU A 36 1.86 23.18 -0.22
C GLU A 36 0.58 22.35 0.03
N GLU A 37 -0.02 21.79 -1.02
CA GLU A 37 -1.21 20.96 -0.88
C GLU A 37 -0.91 19.66 -0.13
N SER A 38 0.22 19.01 -0.42
CA SER A 38 0.69 17.84 0.31
C SER A 38 0.92 18.14 1.80
N LYS A 39 1.46 19.33 2.11
CA LYS A 39 1.61 19.80 3.51
C LYS A 39 0.27 19.98 4.21
N LYS A 40 -0.73 20.56 3.53
CA LYS A 40 -2.09 20.73 4.08
C LYS A 40 -2.76 19.38 4.36
N VAL A 41 -2.68 18.44 3.42
CA VAL A 41 -3.25 17.10 3.59
C VAL A 41 -2.55 16.34 4.72
N PHE A 42 -1.22 16.38 4.77
CA PHE A 42 -0.47 15.76 5.86
C PHE A 42 -0.83 16.38 7.22
N GLY A 43 -0.95 17.70 7.29
CA GLY A 43 -1.43 18.40 8.50
C GLY A 43 -2.83 17.96 8.93
N ALA A 44 -3.76 17.77 7.99
CA ALA A 44 -5.10 17.25 8.27
C ALA A 44 -5.07 15.79 8.78
N PHE A 45 -4.19 14.94 8.23
CA PHE A 45 -3.98 13.58 8.71
C PHE A 45 -3.53 13.56 10.18
N MET A 46 -2.63 14.48 10.56
CA MET A 46 -2.11 14.59 11.92
C MET A 46 -3.15 15.12 12.92
N GLN A 47 -4.21 15.80 12.47
CA GLN A 47 -5.32 16.22 13.34
C GLN A 47 -6.20 15.05 13.79
N ILE A 48 -6.13 13.90 13.12
CA ILE A 48 -6.90 12.70 13.44
C ILE A 48 -5.98 11.69 14.15
N PRO A 49 -6.00 11.59 15.50
CA PRO A 49 -4.96 10.89 16.24
C PRO A 49 -4.86 9.39 15.92
N TRP A 50 -5.98 8.76 15.55
CA TRP A 50 -6.05 7.33 15.26
C TRP A 50 -5.72 6.98 13.80
N LEU A 51 -5.69 7.97 12.90
CA LEU A 51 -5.63 7.71 11.45
C LEU A 51 -4.25 7.20 11.02
N MET A 52 -3.17 7.92 11.36
CA MET A 52 -1.81 7.51 11.02
C MET A 52 -1.44 6.13 11.61
N PRO A 53 -1.70 5.85 12.90
CA PRO A 53 -1.48 4.51 13.45
C PRO A 53 -2.30 3.42 12.77
N LEU A 54 -3.56 3.69 12.43
CA LEU A 54 -4.41 2.72 11.74
C LEU A 54 -3.89 2.40 10.34
N VAL A 55 -3.54 3.43 9.56
CA VAL A 55 -2.96 3.27 8.22
C VAL A 55 -1.66 2.46 8.32
N GLY A 56 -0.76 2.82 9.24
CA GLY A 56 0.48 2.08 9.45
C GLY A 56 0.26 0.62 9.85
N ALA A 57 -0.70 0.34 10.72
CA ALA A 57 -1.05 -1.02 11.11
C ALA A 57 -1.59 -1.84 9.92
N ILE A 58 -2.47 -1.25 9.11
CA ILE A 58 -3.04 -1.90 7.93
C ILE A 58 -1.96 -2.19 6.88
N GLU A 59 -1.04 -1.24 6.63
CA GLU A 59 0.09 -1.46 5.71
C GLU A 59 1.02 -2.56 6.20
N LEU A 60 1.36 -2.54 7.49
CA LEU A 60 2.24 -3.53 8.09
C LEU A 60 1.63 -4.94 8.03
N VAL A 61 0.40 -5.09 8.53
CA VAL A 61 -0.31 -6.37 8.54
C VAL A 61 -0.61 -6.84 7.13
N GLY A 62 -1.10 -5.95 6.25
CA GLY A 62 -1.37 -6.26 4.85
C GLY A 62 -0.11 -6.69 4.10
N GLY A 63 1.00 -5.98 4.28
CA GLY A 63 2.30 -6.32 3.71
C GLY A 63 2.81 -7.67 4.17
N LEU A 64 2.76 -7.96 5.48
CA LEU A 64 3.13 -9.26 6.05
C LEU A 64 2.28 -10.40 5.47
N LEU A 65 0.97 -10.20 5.36
CA LEU A 65 0.06 -11.19 4.79
C LEU A 65 0.36 -11.45 3.30
N VAL A 66 0.75 -10.43 2.54
CA VAL A 66 1.12 -10.55 1.11
C VAL A 66 2.40 -11.36 0.91
N ILE A 67 3.38 -11.26 1.80
CA ILE A 67 4.66 -11.98 1.68
C ILE A 67 4.43 -13.50 1.61
N PHE A 68 3.58 -14.04 2.48
CA PHE A 68 3.34 -15.49 2.55
C PHE A 68 2.30 -15.96 1.50
N PRO A 69 2.63 -16.91 0.60
CA PRO A 69 1.73 -17.35 -0.47
C PRO A 69 0.36 -17.88 -0.03
N LYS A 70 0.25 -18.36 1.22
CA LYS A 70 -1.00 -18.88 1.79
C LYS A 70 -1.99 -17.76 2.14
N THR A 71 -1.51 -16.68 2.76
CA THR A 71 -2.32 -15.54 3.23
C THR A 71 -2.37 -14.39 2.22
N ARG A 72 -1.63 -14.50 1.12
CA ARG A 72 -1.42 -13.43 0.17
C ARG A 72 -2.70 -12.79 -0.37
N THR A 73 -3.71 -13.60 -0.69
CA THR A 73 -5.01 -13.09 -1.18
C THR A 73 -5.68 -12.19 -0.14
N LEU A 74 -5.65 -12.57 1.14
CA LEU A 74 -6.20 -11.77 2.23
C LEU A 74 -5.45 -10.45 2.38
N GLY A 75 -4.11 -10.50 2.38
CA GLY A 75 -3.28 -9.29 2.43
C GLY A 75 -3.58 -8.32 1.29
N SER A 76 -3.75 -8.83 0.07
CA SER A 76 -4.10 -7.99 -1.09
C SER A 76 -5.48 -7.35 -1.01
N ILE A 77 -6.46 -8.01 -0.37
CA ILE A 77 -7.78 -7.42 -0.12
C ILE A 77 -7.65 -6.28 0.90
N VAL A 78 -6.88 -6.49 1.97
CA VAL A 78 -6.62 -5.49 3.02
C VAL A 78 -5.92 -4.25 2.46
N LEU A 79 -4.93 -4.44 1.57
CA LEU A 79 -4.18 -3.34 0.95
C LEU A 79 -4.92 -2.64 -0.18
N LEU A 80 -5.95 -3.25 -0.77
CA LEU A 80 -6.66 -2.70 -1.92
C LEU A 80 -7.24 -1.30 -1.68
N PRO A 81 -8.05 -1.02 -0.63
CA PRO A 81 -8.58 0.32 -0.40
C PRO A 81 -7.48 1.34 -0.11
N LEU A 82 -6.38 0.92 0.52
CA LEU A 82 -5.23 1.79 0.77
C LEU A 82 -4.54 2.20 -0.52
N LEU A 83 -4.28 1.25 -1.42
CA LEU A 83 -3.69 1.51 -2.73
C LEU A 83 -4.56 2.44 -3.58
N VAL A 84 -5.88 2.31 -3.50
CA VAL A 84 -6.82 3.25 -4.17
C VAL A 84 -6.63 4.66 -3.60
N GLY A 85 -6.52 4.80 -2.27
CA GLY A 85 -6.23 6.08 -1.62
C GLY A 85 -4.88 6.67 -2.04
N ILE A 86 -3.83 5.85 -2.11
CA ILE A 86 -2.49 6.27 -2.57
C ILE A 86 -2.54 6.75 -4.01
N LEU A 87 -3.21 6.02 -4.89
CA LEU A 87 -3.41 6.42 -6.29
C LEU A 87 -4.17 7.75 -6.38
N ALA A 88 -5.26 7.89 -5.62
CA ALA A 88 -6.04 9.12 -5.60
C ALA A 88 -5.21 10.31 -5.12
N HIS A 89 -4.45 10.14 -4.03
CA HIS A 89 -3.56 11.18 -3.50
C HIS A 89 -2.50 11.59 -4.53
N ASN A 90 -1.81 10.64 -5.14
CA ASN A 90 -0.81 10.92 -6.18
C ASN A 90 -1.43 11.50 -7.46
N SER A 91 -2.73 11.30 -7.71
CA SER A 91 -3.38 11.85 -8.91
C SER A 91 -3.97 13.24 -8.70
N THR A 92 -4.24 13.63 -7.45
CA THR A 92 -5.00 14.85 -7.12
C THR A 92 -4.25 15.86 -6.27
N VAL A 93 -3.41 15.40 -5.33
CA VAL A 93 -2.71 16.27 -4.36
C VAL A 93 -1.25 16.46 -4.73
N ASP A 94 -0.58 15.38 -5.15
CA ASP A 94 0.83 15.41 -5.58
C ASP A 94 1.00 14.72 -6.94
N PRO A 95 0.54 15.35 -8.04
CA PRO A 95 0.55 14.80 -9.39
C PRO A 95 1.93 14.76 -10.04
N SER A 96 2.92 14.17 -9.36
CA SER A 96 4.21 13.87 -9.93
C SER A 96 4.14 12.63 -10.83
N ALA A 97 4.77 12.69 -12.00
CA ALA A 97 4.80 11.55 -12.93
C ALA A 97 5.41 10.29 -12.28
N ILE A 98 6.41 10.47 -11.41
CA ILE A 98 7.05 9.39 -10.66
C ILE A 98 6.10 8.81 -9.61
N GLY A 99 5.44 9.66 -8.80
CA GLY A 99 4.52 9.22 -7.75
C GLY A 99 3.32 8.45 -8.31
N ILE A 100 2.70 8.98 -9.37
CA ILE A 100 1.61 8.32 -10.09
C ILE A 100 2.10 6.98 -10.68
N GLY A 101 3.26 6.97 -11.32
CA GLY A 101 3.83 5.76 -11.92
C GLY A 101 4.06 4.65 -10.91
N VAL A 102 4.67 4.97 -9.76
CA VAL A 102 4.92 4.01 -8.68
C VAL A 102 3.59 3.51 -8.10
N ALA A 103 2.66 4.41 -7.77
CA ALA A 103 1.35 4.05 -7.22
C ALA A 103 0.57 3.11 -8.16
N LEU A 104 0.62 3.39 -9.47
CA LEU A 104 -0.04 2.57 -10.49
C LEU A 104 0.58 1.18 -10.60
N VAL A 105 1.91 1.08 -10.61
CA VAL A 105 2.61 -0.22 -10.63
C VAL A 105 2.23 -1.06 -9.41
N LEU A 106 2.27 -0.49 -8.21
CA LEU A 106 1.90 -1.21 -6.98
C LEU A 106 0.44 -1.68 -7.02
N PHE A 107 -0.47 -0.83 -7.49
CA PHE A 107 -1.88 -1.17 -7.64
C PHE A 107 -2.09 -2.32 -8.65
N LEU A 108 -1.43 -2.27 -9.80
CA LEU A 108 -1.52 -3.33 -10.81
C LEU A 108 -0.95 -4.66 -10.32
N ILE A 109 0.15 -4.65 -9.57
CA ILE A 109 0.70 -5.88 -8.95
C ILE A 109 -0.30 -6.43 -7.92
N ASN A 110 -0.92 -5.57 -7.10
CA ASN A 110 -1.92 -6.01 -6.13
C ASN A 110 -3.16 -6.62 -6.82
N LEU A 111 -3.63 -6.01 -7.90
CA LEU A 111 -4.70 -6.58 -8.72
C LEU A 111 -4.28 -7.93 -9.30
N TRP A 112 -3.06 -8.05 -9.81
CA TRP A 112 -2.55 -9.32 -10.35
C TRP A 112 -2.60 -10.43 -9.29
N ILE A 113 -2.27 -10.15 -8.03
CA ILE A 113 -2.42 -11.13 -6.94
C ILE A 113 -3.86 -11.63 -6.81
N LEU A 114 -4.84 -10.72 -6.84
CA LEU A 114 -6.25 -11.04 -6.72
C LEU A 114 -6.73 -11.85 -7.94
N PHE A 115 -6.34 -11.45 -9.15
CA PHE A 115 -6.65 -12.15 -10.40
C PHE A 115 -6.04 -13.56 -10.46
N ASP A 116 -4.82 -13.76 -9.94
CA ASP A 116 -4.15 -15.06 -9.91
C ASP A 116 -4.77 -16.02 -8.87
N ASN A 117 -5.45 -15.48 -7.86
CA ASN A 117 -6.06 -16.25 -6.78
C ASN A 117 -7.60 -16.16 -6.76
N LYS A 118 -8.24 -15.90 -7.91
CA LYS A 118 -9.71 -15.75 -8.03
C LYS A 118 -10.52 -16.85 -7.34
N GLN A 119 -10.08 -18.09 -7.41
CA GLN A 119 -10.78 -19.23 -6.77
C GLN A 119 -10.78 -19.11 -5.23
N LYS A 120 -9.68 -18.64 -4.63
CA LYS A 120 -9.59 -18.36 -3.19
C LYS A 120 -10.36 -17.10 -2.82
N LEU A 121 -10.44 -16.13 -3.74
CA LEU A 121 -11.25 -14.93 -3.55
C LEU A 121 -12.74 -15.29 -3.54
N SER A 122 -13.21 -16.11 -4.48
CA SER A 122 -14.61 -16.53 -4.54
C SER A 122 -15.04 -17.33 -3.31
N SER A 123 -14.15 -18.16 -2.73
CA SER A 123 -14.47 -18.91 -1.51
C SER A 123 -14.63 -18.05 -0.26
N ILE A 124 -14.19 -16.79 -0.27
CA ILE A 124 -14.41 -15.84 0.83
C ILE A 124 -15.83 -15.24 0.76
N PHE A 125 -16.40 -15.15 -0.45
CA PHE A 125 -17.68 -14.49 -0.72
C PHE A 125 -18.82 -15.46 -1.04
N SER A 126 -18.57 -16.77 -1.05
CA SER A 126 -19.54 -17.84 -1.23
C SER A 126 -19.94 -18.46 0.10
#